data_AF-A0A0W0IBK9-F1
#
_entry.id   AF-A0A0W0IBK9-F1
#
_cell.length_a   1.000
_cell.length_b   1.000
_cell.length_c   1.000
_cell.angle_alpha   90.00
_cell.angle_beta   90.00
_cell.angle_gamma   90.00
#
_symmetry.space_group_name_H-M   'P 1'
#
loop_
_entity.id
_entity.type
_entity.pdbx_description
1 polymer ?
#
loop_
_entity_poly.entity_id
_entity_poly.type
_entity_poly.pdbx_seq_one_letter_code
_entity_poly.pdbx_strand_id
1 'polypeptide(L)'
;MSRDKKIDIVSVSKRLEQLIPRYIESLANEGDEDYHGAFDVFEFDEPLLKALTKTPYAARHLDYEFFMSLIHSVIVNNSIHDPEKAAQAISDYVESTSDRRDWIAVFPYLFNNPLRNFPFGKAEDLNLKFGTFTVKTQPHDFESLKKILQTEFNLTNLSKIDHQHQTYQGSGSINKCSLIIFEVHGATDAAFNYGKWKIKYFTNLLEVYGVLADCKGGGWARNEIDTSHVFLINKATGEIERSPLILPTRINLCPDSDFYDSLNEEFSTYSNMITNHNDKLFARLKSALNFFSRALNGTDRVLGFISYVIAIEAIFSRDKNTPIRITLAEYIALLCYPRKERVEIYKTIKRIYDTRSALVHTGKVDIDVELIRQTEMIAAKTILHAFRLYHQLSSSGQGSIEDRFFDHLRDLRLGVSTSS
;
A
#
# COMPACT_ATOMS: atom_id res chain seq x y z
N MET A 1 21.86 -7.06 0.23
CA MET A 1 22.09 -7.35 1.65
C MET A 1 21.36 -8.63 1.98
N SER A 2 22.08 -9.72 2.24
CA SER A 2 21.50 -10.95 2.82
C SER A 2 21.01 -10.58 4.22
N ARG A 3 19.71 -10.33 4.36
CA ARG A 3 19.08 -10.24 5.68
C ARG A 3 18.95 -11.68 6.15
N ASP A 4 19.44 -11.99 7.35
CA ASP A 4 19.24 -13.31 7.96
C ASP A 4 17.78 -13.71 7.83
N LYS A 5 17.50 -14.66 6.92
CA LYS A 5 16.18 -15.22 6.67
C LYS A 5 15.91 -16.30 7.73
N LYS A 6 16.11 -15.94 9.00
CA LYS A 6 16.07 -16.82 10.17
C LYS A 6 15.21 -16.23 11.26
N ILE A 7 14.79 -17.07 12.19
CA ILE A 7 14.19 -16.64 13.47
C ILE A 7 15.27 -16.49 14.53
N ASP A 8 14.92 -15.90 15.68
CA ASP A 8 15.80 -15.84 16.84
C ASP A 8 15.74 -17.17 17.59
N ILE A 9 16.61 -18.11 17.21
CA ILE A 9 16.63 -19.49 17.73
C ILE A 9 16.68 -19.50 19.27
N VAL A 10 17.51 -18.65 19.88
CA VAL A 10 17.67 -18.59 21.35
C VAL A 10 16.36 -18.19 22.03
N SER A 11 15.69 -17.16 21.52
CA SER A 11 14.44 -16.67 22.10
C SER A 11 13.29 -17.66 21.93
N VAL A 12 13.23 -18.33 20.78
CA VAL A 12 12.21 -19.34 20.48
C VAL A 12 12.44 -20.60 21.31
N SER A 13 13.67 -21.13 21.35
CA SER A 13 14.04 -22.29 22.16
C SER A 13 13.67 -22.08 23.64
N LYS A 14 14.06 -20.94 24.21
CA LYS A 14 13.74 -20.58 25.60
C LYS A 14 12.24 -20.59 25.88
N ARG A 15 11.40 -20.21 24.91
CA ARG A 15 9.94 -20.26 25.10
C ARG A 15 9.41 -21.68 24.93
N LEU A 16 9.93 -22.44 23.98
CA LEU A 16 9.56 -23.85 23.76
C LEU A 16 9.92 -24.75 24.95
N GLU A 17 11.00 -24.47 25.68
CA GLU A 17 11.36 -25.14 26.95
C GLU A 17 10.21 -25.16 27.97
N GLN A 18 9.36 -24.13 27.95
CA GLN A 18 8.24 -23.98 28.87
C GLN A 18 6.93 -24.58 28.32
N LEU A 19 6.79 -24.64 27.00
CA LEU A 19 5.55 -25.03 26.33
C LEU A 19 5.51 -26.51 25.99
N ILE A 20 6.64 -27.09 25.54
CA ILE A 20 6.68 -28.51 25.15
C ILE A 20 6.31 -29.46 26.31
N PRO A 21 6.79 -29.26 27.56
CA PRO A 21 6.35 -30.12 28.66
C PRO A 21 4.84 -30.06 28.91
N ARG A 22 4.25 -28.86 28.82
CA ARG A 22 2.80 -28.66 28.96
C ARG A 22 2.01 -29.31 27.83
N TYR A 23 2.55 -29.28 26.61
CA TYR A 23 1.99 -29.97 25.46
C TYR A 23 2.00 -31.50 25.67
N ILE A 24 3.13 -32.06 26.12
CA ILE A 24 3.25 -33.50 26.40
C ILE A 24 2.32 -33.93 27.54
N GLU A 25 2.21 -33.13 28.60
CA GLU A 25 1.26 -33.36 29.70
C GLU A 25 -0.18 -33.33 29.21
N SER A 26 -0.53 -32.36 28.34
CA SER A 26 -1.87 -32.27 27.75
C SER A 26 -2.18 -33.48 26.85
N LEU A 27 -1.22 -33.93 26.04
CA LEU A 27 -1.36 -35.14 25.23
C LEU A 27 -1.61 -36.40 26.08
N ALA A 28 -1.09 -36.46 27.31
CA ALA A 28 -1.32 -37.61 28.18
C ALA A 28 -2.80 -37.76 28.60
N ASN A 29 -3.60 -36.69 28.46
CA ASN A 29 -5.04 -36.68 28.71
C ASN A 29 -5.86 -36.90 27.42
N GLU A 30 -5.21 -37.26 26.30
CA GLU A 30 -5.88 -37.57 25.05
C GLU A 30 -6.80 -38.79 25.23
N GLY A 31 -8.12 -38.56 25.15
CA GLY A 31 -9.16 -39.56 25.38
C GLY A 31 -10.12 -39.23 26.54
N ASP A 32 -9.81 -38.22 27.36
CA ASP A 32 -10.73 -37.71 28.37
C ASP A 32 -11.88 -36.90 27.75
N GLU A 33 -13.07 -36.92 28.37
CA GLU A 33 -14.26 -36.22 27.87
C GLU A 33 -14.06 -34.69 27.75
N ASP A 34 -13.16 -34.13 28.55
CA ASP A 34 -12.83 -32.69 28.59
C ASP A 34 -11.58 -32.32 27.75
N TYR A 35 -11.06 -33.23 26.93
CA TYR A 35 -9.86 -32.96 26.13
C TYR A 35 -10.17 -32.05 24.93
N HIS A 36 -9.63 -30.83 24.95
CA HIS A 36 -9.82 -29.82 23.90
C HIS A 36 -8.73 -29.78 22.82
N GLY A 37 -7.72 -30.66 22.92
CA GLY A 37 -6.56 -30.67 22.03
C GLY A 37 -5.32 -30.06 22.68
N ALA A 38 -4.17 -30.73 22.54
CA ALA A 38 -2.93 -30.28 23.16
C ALA A 38 -2.28 -29.08 22.46
N PHE A 39 -2.63 -28.81 21.20
CA PHE A 39 -1.96 -27.80 20.38
C PHE A 39 -2.21 -26.35 20.84
N ASP A 40 -3.33 -26.10 21.54
CA ASP A 40 -3.71 -24.79 22.09
C ASP A 40 -2.62 -24.18 23.00
N VAL A 41 -1.75 -25.02 23.58
CA VAL A 41 -0.59 -24.61 24.38
C VAL A 41 0.35 -23.69 23.59
N PHE A 42 0.43 -23.86 22.27
CA PHE A 42 1.23 -23.01 21.38
C PHE A 42 0.40 -21.91 20.72
N GLU A 43 -0.83 -22.22 20.31
CA GLU A 43 -1.67 -21.37 19.46
C GLU A 43 -1.86 -19.97 20.04
N PHE A 44 -2.14 -19.87 21.34
CA PHE A 44 -2.44 -18.58 21.99
C PHE A 44 -1.27 -17.99 22.77
N ASP A 45 -0.06 -18.50 22.56
CA ASP A 45 1.11 -18.07 23.30
C ASP A 45 1.76 -16.80 22.75
N GLU A 46 1.29 -15.63 23.23
CA GLU A 46 1.82 -14.32 22.82
C GLU A 46 3.36 -14.20 22.96
N PRO A 47 4.01 -14.69 24.05
CA PRO A 47 5.46 -14.64 24.16
C PRO A 47 6.19 -15.47 23.09
N LEU A 48 5.66 -16.63 22.69
CA LEU A 48 6.20 -17.44 21.61
C LEU A 48 6.08 -16.69 20.28
N LEU A 49 4.93 -16.10 19.99
CA LEU A 49 4.74 -15.31 18.78
C LEU A 49 5.74 -14.14 18.72
N LYS A 50 5.92 -13.40 19.83
CA LYS A 50 6.94 -12.34 19.92
C LYS A 50 8.36 -12.83 19.66
N ALA A 51 8.70 -14.03 20.14
CA ALA A 51 10.00 -14.64 19.90
C ALA A 51 10.18 -15.02 18.42
N LEU A 52 9.16 -15.63 17.81
CA LEU A 52 9.15 -16.02 16.39
C LEU A 52 9.27 -14.81 15.46
N THR A 53 8.58 -13.72 15.78
CA THR A 53 8.62 -12.47 15.00
C THR A 53 9.72 -11.51 15.45
N LYS A 54 10.70 -11.96 16.25
CA LYS A 54 11.73 -11.05 16.79
C LYS A 54 12.69 -10.51 15.72
N THR A 55 12.95 -11.30 14.66
CA THR A 55 13.83 -10.85 13.57
C THR A 55 13.08 -9.94 12.60
N PRO A 56 13.74 -8.93 11.99
CA PRO A 56 13.08 -8.04 11.03
C PRO A 56 12.50 -8.77 9.81
N TYR A 57 13.09 -9.91 9.42
CA TYR A 57 12.57 -10.73 8.34
C TYR A 57 11.27 -11.41 8.76
N ALA A 58 11.26 -12.13 9.89
CA ALA A 58 10.09 -12.83 10.39
C ALA A 58 8.91 -11.89 10.66
N ALA A 59 9.16 -10.79 11.38
CA ALA A 59 8.15 -9.77 11.70
C ALA A 59 7.46 -9.19 10.47
N ARG A 60 8.17 -9.17 9.34
CA ARG A 60 7.70 -8.58 8.10
C ARG A 60 7.03 -9.65 7.24
N HIS A 61 7.68 -10.78 7.02
CA HIS A 61 7.35 -11.66 5.91
C HIS A 61 6.64 -12.95 6.30
N LEU A 62 6.52 -13.25 7.59
CA LEU A 62 5.90 -14.45 8.09
C LEU A 62 4.66 -14.06 8.91
N ASP A 63 3.60 -14.82 8.73
CA ASP A 63 2.34 -14.63 9.44
C ASP A 63 2.14 -15.72 10.50
N TYR A 64 1.09 -15.52 11.28
CA TYR A 64 0.74 -16.39 12.38
C TYR A 64 0.42 -17.82 11.91
N GLU A 65 -0.39 -17.95 10.85
CA GLU A 65 -0.79 -19.25 10.30
C GLU A 65 0.42 -20.05 9.79
N PHE A 66 1.38 -19.37 9.14
CA PHE A 66 2.65 -19.98 8.75
C PHE A 66 3.39 -20.56 9.96
N PHE A 67 3.54 -19.79 11.04
CA PHE A 67 4.24 -20.26 12.23
C PHE A 67 3.53 -21.41 12.92
N MET A 68 2.20 -21.34 13.07
CA MET A 68 1.45 -22.42 13.72
C MET A 68 1.51 -23.71 12.90
N SER A 69 1.39 -23.62 11.58
CA SER A 69 1.55 -24.77 10.68
C SER A 69 2.95 -25.39 10.80
N LEU A 70 3.98 -24.55 10.92
CA LEU A 70 5.36 -25.00 11.07
C LEU A 70 5.63 -25.64 12.44
N ILE A 71 5.11 -25.05 13.52
CA ILE A 71 5.19 -25.63 14.87
C ILE A 71 4.47 -26.97 14.90
N HIS A 72 3.27 -27.06 14.33
CA HIS A 72 2.53 -28.31 14.23
C HIS A 72 3.34 -29.37 13.48
N SER A 73 3.92 -29.01 12.33
CA SER A 73 4.76 -29.94 11.55
C SER A 73 5.99 -30.42 12.34
N VAL A 74 6.71 -29.51 13.01
CA VAL A 74 7.95 -29.83 13.73
C VAL A 74 7.70 -30.61 15.02
N ILE A 75 6.76 -30.13 15.85
CA ILE A 75 6.54 -30.66 17.20
C ILE A 75 5.52 -31.79 17.20
N VAL A 76 4.42 -31.67 16.46
CA VAL A 76 3.35 -32.68 16.43
C VAL A 76 3.72 -33.80 15.45
N ASN A 77 3.85 -33.47 14.16
CA ASN A 77 4.00 -34.49 13.12
C ASN A 77 5.36 -35.18 13.16
N ASN A 78 6.44 -34.43 13.42
CA ASN A 78 7.80 -34.96 13.47
C ASN A 78 8.28 -35.29 14.90
N SER A 79 7.44 -35.03 15.92
CA SER A 79 7.72 -35.34 17.33
C SER A 79 9.05 -34.79 17.86
N ILE A 80 9.47 -33.60 17.38
CA ILE A 80 10.69 -32.94 17.87
C ILE A 80 10.37 -32.20 19.16
N HIS A 81 10.57 -32.87 20.30
CA HIS A 81 10.26 -32.34 21.63
C HIS A 81 11.47 -31.70 22.34
N ASP A 82 12.66 -31.76 21.75
CA ASP A 82 13.81 -31.01 22.25
C ASP A 82 13.71 -29.54 21.81
N PRO A 83 13.64 -28.56 22.73
CA PRO A 83 13.36 -27.16 22.40
C PRO A 83 14.37 -26.53 21.44
N GLU A 84 15.66 -26.86 21.60
CA GLU A 84 16.74 -26.31 20.77
C GLU A 84 16.66 -26.89 19.35
N LYS A 85 16.50 -28.22 19.22
CA LYS A 85 16.31 -28.87 17.92
C LYS A 85 15.03 -28.42 17.23
N ALA A 86 13.94 -28.19 17.96
CA ALA A 86 12.70 -27.68 17.41
C ALA A 86 12.89 -26.26 16.86
N ALA A 87 13.50 -25.35 17.65
CA ALA A 87 13.79 -23.99 17.22
C ALA A 87 14.74 -23.96 16.00
N GLN A 88 15.75 -24.83 15.97
CA GLN A 88 16.64 -24.98 14.82
C GLN A 88 15.89 -25.45 13.58
N ALA A 89 15.06 -26.51 13.70
CA ALA A 89 14.27 -27.02 12.59
C ALA A 89 13.30 -25.97 12.02
N ILE A 90 12.66 -25.17 12.89
CA ILE A 90 11.83 -24.04 12.48
C ILE A 90 12.67 -23.02 11.71
N SER A 91 13.85 -22.64 12.22
CA SER A 91 14.74 -21.67 11.55
C SER A 91 15.25 -22.17 10.19
N ASP A 92 15.64 -23.43 10.10
CA ASP A 92 16.14 -24.05 8.87
C ASP A 92 15.04 -24.16 7.83
N TYR A 93 13.82 -24.48 8.26
CA TYR A 93 12.66 -24.47 7.37
C TYR A 93 12.39 -23.06 6.84
N VAL A 94 12.40 -22.04 7.71
CA VAL A 94 12.24 -20.64 7.28
C VAL A 94 13.30 -20.27 6.25
N GLU A 95 14.58 -20.56 6.50
CA GLU A 95 15.65 -20.22 5.57
C GLU A 95 15.49 -20.94 4.22
N SER A 96 15.32 -22.27 4.26
CA SER A 96 15.29 -23.13 3.06
C SER A 96 14.07 -22.92 2.17
N THR A 97 12.95 -22.49 2.72
CA THR A 97 11.72 -22.24 1.95
C THR A 97 11.53 -20.78 1.56
N SER A 98 12.51 -19.91 1.84
CA SER A 98 12.39 -18.48 1.58
C SER A 98 12.17 -18.11 0.13
N ASP A 99 12.85 -18.76 -0.81
CA ASP A 99 12.70 -18.45 -2.23
C ASP A 99 11.35 -18.95 -2.79
N ARG A 100 10.66 -19.86 -2.08
CA ARG A 100 9.28 -20.28 -2.40
C ARG A 100 8.22 -19.27 -1.97
N ARG A 101 8.62 -18.21 -1.27
CA ARG A 101 7.75 -17.13 -0.77
C ARG A 101 7.88 -15.84 -1.59
N ASP A 102 8.48 -15.93 -2.78
CA ASP A 102 8.43 -14.86 -3.76
C ASP A 102 7.20 -15.01 -4.65
N TRP A 103 6.42 -13.94 -4.73
CA TRP A 103 5.17 -13.89 -5.47
C TRP A 103 5.17 -12.72 -6.45
N ILE A 104 4.41 -12.88 -7.53
CA ILE A 104 4.01 -11.79 -8.39
C ILE A 104 2.54 -11.50 -8.12
N ALA A 105 2.25 -10.31 -7.62
CA ALA A 105 0.88 -9.85 -7.39
C ALA A 105 0.33 -9.19 -8.66
N VAL A 106 -0.81 -9.68 -9.14
CA VAL A 106 -1.53 -9.19 -10.32
C VAL A 106 -2.88 -8.63 -9.89
N PHE A 107 -3.03 -7.31 -10.02
CA PHE A 107 -4.26 -6.58 -9.70
C PHE A 107 -4.97 -6.18 -10.99
N PRO A 108 -6.11 -6.81 -11.33
CA PRO A 108 -7.02 -6.29 -12.34
C PRO A 108 -7.54 -4.94 -11.91
N TYR A 109 -7.50 -3.93 -12.80
CA TYR A 109 -8.01 -2.61 -12.48
C TYR A 109 -8.88 -2.04 -13.60
N LEU A 110 -9.72 -1.08 -13.21
CA LEU A 110 -10.61 -0.35 -14.12
C LEU A 110 -10.55 1.15 -13.84
N PHE A 111 -10.41 1.93 -14.90
CA PHE A 111 -10.70 3.37 -14.85
C PHE A 111 -12.19 3.64 -14.93
N ASN A 112 -12.60 4.76 -14.34
CA ASN A 112 -13.95 5.28 -14.44
C ASN A 112 -14.17 6.01 -15.77
N ASN A 113 -14.14 5.24 -16.87
CA ASN A 113 -14.41 5.75 -18.21
C ASN A 113 -15.82 5.30 -18.67
N PRO A 114 -16.84 6.19 -18.64
CA PRO A 114 -18.19 5.88 -19.12
C PRO A 114 -18.25 5.64 -20.63
N LEU A 115 -17.23 6.08 -21.38
CA LEU A 115 -17.13 5.97 -22.84
C LEU A 115 -16.21 4.83 -23.26
N ARG A 116 -16.04 3.79 -22.43
CA ARG A 116 -15.23 2.59 -22.75
C ARG A 116 -15.62 1.91 -24.07
N ASN A 117 -16.83 2.16 -24.56
CA ASN A 117 -17.36 1.66 -25.83
C ASN A 117 -17.21 2.63 -27.02
N PHE A 118 -16.59 3.81 -26.86
CA PHE A 118 -16.28 4.67 -27.99
C PHE A 118 -14.99 4.19 -28.66
N PRO A 119 -14.98 4.00 -30.00
CA PRO A 119 -13.93 3.29 -30.72
C PRO A 119 -12.76 4.23 -31.02
N PHE A 120 -12.19 4.88 -30.01
CA PHE A 120 -10.91 5.57 -30.17
C PHE A 120 -9.79 4.54 -30.09
N GLY A 121 -9.64 3.83 -31.21
CA GLY A 121 -8.44 3.12 -31.60
C GLY A 121 -8.14 1.87 -30.80
N LYS A 122 -7.55 0.90 -31.49
CA LYS A 122 -6.66 -0.07 -30.87
C LYS A 122 -5.47 0.72 -30.30
N ALA A 123 -5.66 1.39 -29.16
CA ALA A 123 -4.56 2.03 -28.46
C ALA A 123 -3.57 0.92 -28.11
N GLU A 124 -2.34 1.03 -28.61
CA GLU A 124 -1.25 0.10 -28.33
C GLU A 124 -1.19 -0.12 -26.80
N ASP A 125 -0.93 -1.36 -26.38
CA ASP A 125 -0.74 -1.63 -24.96
C ASP A 125 0.48 -0.84 -24.47
N LEU A 126 0.22 0.23 -23.72
CA LEU A 126 1.26 1.02 -23.10
C LEU A 126 1.91 0.15 -22.02
N ASN A 127 3.11 -0.34 -22.30
CA ASN A 127 3.94 -1.05 -21.33
C ASN A 127 4.58 -0.04 -20.38
N LEU A 128 3.83 0.44 -19.40
CA LEU A 128 4.28 1.47 -18.48
C LEU A 128 4.99 0.84 -17.28
N LYS A 129 6.21 1.29 -17.00
CA LYS A 129 7.01 0.82 -15.86
C LYS A 129 7.32 1.98 -14.91
N PHE A 130 6.81 1.88 -13.69
CA PHE A 130 6.94 2.89 -12.64
C PHE A 130 7.59 2.27 -11.42
N GLY A 131 8.90 2.42 -11.30
CA GLY A 131 9.69 1.74 -10.27
C GLY A 131 9.48 0.22 -10.29
N THR A 132 8.87 -0.32 -9.24
CA THR A 132 8.57 -1.75 -9.08
C THR A 132 7.23 -2.18 -9.70
N PHE A 133 6.43 -1.22 -10.19
CA PHE A 133 5.12 -1.47 -10.78
C PHE A 133 5.19 -1.55 -12.30
N THR A 134 4.64 -2.62 -12.86
CA THR A 134 4.37 -2.77 -14.30
C THR A 134 2.87 -2.59 -14.52
N VAL A 135 2.48 -1.61 -15.32
CA VAL A 135 1.09 -1.33 -15.65
C VAL A 135 0.84 -1.72 -17.10
N LYS A 136 -0.19 -2.53 -17.29
CA LYS A 136 -0.68 -2.99 -18.57
C LYS A 136 -2.06 -2.41 -18.81
N THR A 137 -2.20 -1.71 -19.92
CA THR A 137 -3.42 -0.92 -20.20
C THR A 137 -4.45 -1.72 -20.96
N GLN A 138 -4.06 -2.83 -21.59
CA GLN A 138 -4.94 -3.72 -22.33
C GLN A 138 -5.18 -5.05 -21.61
N PRO A 139 -6.27 -5.76 -21.94
CA PRO A 139 -6.48 -7.13 -21.49
C PRO A 139 -5.48 -8.10 -22.13
N HIS A 140 -5.12 -9.17 -21.40
CA HIS A 140 -4.14 -10.16 -21.86
C HIS A 140 -4.71 -11.57 -21.77
N ASP A 141 -4.50 -12.38 -22.81
CA ASP A 141 -4.74 -13.82 -22.71
C ASP A 141 -3.61 -14.52 -21.94
N PHE A 142 -3.76 -15.83 -21.73
CA PHE A 142 -2.81 -16.65 -21.00
C PHE A 142 -1.38 -16.55 -21.56
N GLU A 143 -1.20 -16.68 -22.88
CA GLU A 143 0.14 -16.69 -23.50
C GLU A 143 0.80 -15.30 -23.42
N SER A 144 0.01 -14.23 -23.60
CA SER A 144 0.48 -12.85 -23.46
C SER A 144 0.89 -12.56 -22.01
N LEU A 145 0.05 -12.93 -21.04
CA LEU A 145 0.36 -12.76 -19.61
C LEU A 145 1.60 -13.57 -19.23
N LYS A 146 1.70 -14.83 -19.65
CA LYS A 146 2.87 -15.68 -19.43
C LYS A 146 4.15 -15.03 -19.95
N LYS A 147 4.13 -14.50 -21.17
CA LYS A 147 5.27 -13.80 -21.76
C LYS A 147 5.66 -12.55 -20.96
N ILE A 148 4.69 -11.77 -20.49
CA ILE A 148 4.92 -10.61 -19.62
C ILE A 148 5.61 -11.05 -18.32
N LEU A 149 5.07 -12.07 -17.66
CA LEU A 149 5.59 -12.57 -16.39
C LEU A 149 7.00 -13.18 -16.53
N GLN A 150 7.26 -13.88 -17.63
CA GLN A 150 8.59 -14.38 -17.99
C GLN A 150 9.59 -13.24 -18.21
N THR A 151 9.20 -12.23 -18.98
CA THR A 151 10.12 -11.15 -19.40
C THR A 151 10.42 -10.17 -18.27
N GLU A 152 9.39 -9.75 -17.53
CA GLU A 152 9.50 -8.67 -16.55
C GLU A 152 9.87 -9.17 -15.14
N PHE A 153 9.51 -10.42 -14.82
CA PHE A 153 9.59 -10.96 -13.46
C PHE A 153 10.39 -12.27 -13.36
N ASN A 154 10.98 -12.73 -14.47
CA ASN A 154 11.74 -13.98 -14.55
C ASN A 154 10.93 -15.21 -14.08
N LEU A 155 9.62 -15.22 -14.32
CA LEU A 155 8.77 -16.37 -13.98
C LEU A 155 9.10 -17.52 -14.93
N THR A 156 9.50 -18.68 -14.40
CA THR A 156 9.89 -19.83 -15.25
C THR A 156 8.67 -20.58 -15.79
N ASN A 157 7.65 -20.76 -14.96
CA ASN A 157 6.44 -21.50 -15.29
C ASN A 157 5.18 -20.77 -14.83
N LEU A 158 4.08 -20.94 -15.57
CA LEU A 158 2.75 -20.44 -15.20
C LEU A 158 1.73 -21.56 -15.40
N SER A 159 1.00 -21.90 -14.35
CA SER A 159 -0.01 -22.96 -14.37
C SER A 159 -1.19 -22.57 -15.26
N LYS A 160 -1.34 -23.27 -16.40
CA LYS A 160 -2.47 -23.07 -17.31
C LYS A 160 -3.80 -23.50 -16.69
N ILE A 161 -3.78 -24.57 -15.88
CA ILE A 161 -4.95 -25.11 -15.21
C ILE A 161 -5.46 -24.09 -14.19
N ASP A 162 -4.57 -23.56 -13.33
CA ASP A 162 -4.96 -22.56 -12.35
C ASP A 162 -5.44 -21.29 -13.04
N HIS A 163 -4.75 -20.85 -14.10
CA HIS A 163 -5.20 -19.69 -14.87
C HIS A 163 -6.62 -19.85 -15.41
N GLN A 164 -6.95 -21.01 -15.99
CA GLN A 164 -8.31 -21.29 -16.46
C GLN A 164 -9.33 -21.30 -15.32
N HIS A 165 -8.98 -21.95 -14.20
CA HIS A 165 -9.82 -22.00 -13.01
C HIS A 165 -10.08 -20.59 -12.44
N GLN A 166 -9.02 -19.80 -12.25
CA GLN A 166 -9.11 -18.44 -11.71
C GLN A 166 -9.80 -17.47 -12.69
N THR A 167 -9.63 -17.67 -14.00
CA THR A 167 -10.40 -16.94 -15.02
C THR A 167 -11.90 -17.20 -14.85
N TYR A 168 -12.31 -18.46 -14.69
CA TYR A 168 -13.72 -18.81 -14.51
C TYR A 168 -14.28 -18.23 -13.21
N GLN A 169 -13.56 -18.42 -12.11
CA GLN A 169 -13.99 -17.99 -10.77
C GLN A 169 -14.01 -16.46 -10.61
N GLY A 170 -13.10 -15.74 -11.25
CA GLY A 170 -12.96 -14.28 -11.15
C GLY A 170 -13.69 -13.50 -12.25
N SER A 171 -14.73 -14.08 -12.86
CA SER A 171 -15.50 -13.47 -13.98
C SER A 171 -14.65 -13.07 -15.20
N GLY A 172 -13.46 -13.65 -15.31
CA GLY A 172 -12.46 -13.38 -16.34
C GLY A 172 -11.64 -12.10 -16.11
N SER A 173 -11.64 -11.52 -14.91
CA SER A 173 -10.98 -10.23 -14.65
C SER A 173 -9.48 -10.23 -15.00
N ILE A 174 -8.75 -11.31 -14.72
CA ILE A 174 -7.34 -11.47 -15.10
C ILE A 174 -7.09 -11.37 -16.62
N ASN A 175 -8.08 -11.72 -17.45
CA ASN A 175 -7.97 -11.70 -18.91
C ASN A 175 -8.68 -10.52 -19.59
N LYS A 176 -9.64 -9.90 -18.90
CA LYS A 176 -10.54 -8.88 -19.46
C LYS A 176 -10.25 -7.47 -18.95
N CYS A 177 -9.40 -7.33 -17.93
CA CYS A 177 -9.02 -6.04 -17.38
C CYS A 177 -7.57 -5.68 -17.72
N SER A 178 -7.30 -4.39 -17.66
CA SER A 178 -5.96 -3.84 -17.50
C SER A 178 -5.37 -4.35 -16.17
N LEU A 179 -4.05 -4.50 -16.10
CA LEU A 179 -3.36 -5.13 -14.97
C LEU A 179 -2.30 -4.21 -14.35
N ILE A 180 -2.20 -4.21 -13.03
CA ILE A 180 -1.05 -3.67 -12.30
C ILE A 180 -0.33 -4.86 -11.66
N ILE A 181 0.96 -5.00 -11.97
CA ILE A 181 1.76 -6.19 -11.67
C ILE A 181 3.03 -5.77 -10.93
N PHE A 182 3.35 -6.44 -9.83
CA PHE A 182 4.60 -6.19 -9.09
C PHE A 182 4.96 -7.37 -8.16
N GLU A 183 6.21 -7.42 -7.71
CA GLU A 183 6.68 -8.46 -6.79
C GLU A 183 6.33 -8.16 -5.32
N VAL A 184 5.98 -9.23 -4.60
CA VAL A 184 5.80 -9.24 -3.15
C VAL A 184 6.45 -10.48 -2.56
N HIS A 185 6.89 -10.37 -1.30
CA HIS A 185 7.59 -11.45 -0.60
C HIS A 185 6.96 -11.70 0.77
N GLY A 186 6.72 -12.97 1.08
CA GLY A 186 6.24 -13.44 2.37
C GLY A 186 5.39 -14.70 2.26
N ALA A 187 4.97 -15.20 3.41
CA ALA A 187 3.86 -16.14 3.48
C ALA A 187 2.60 -15.53 2.83
N THR A 188 1.67 -16.36 2.38
CA THR A 188 0.56 -15.95 1.50
C THR A 188 -0.20 -14.74 2.03
N ASP A 189 -0.56 -14.73 3.31
CA ASP A 189 -1.31 -13.63 3.92
C ASP A 189 -0.47 -12.36 4.07
N ALA A 190 0.80 -12.50 4.45
CA ALA A 190 1.73 -11.37 4.47
C ALA A 190 1.89 -10.77 3.06
N ALA A 191 2.12 -11.61 2.04
CA ALA A 191 2.26 -11.22 0.64
C ALA A 191 1.00 -10.51 0.12
N PHE A 192 -0.18 -11.05 0.41
CA PHE A 192 -1.47 -10.45 0.10
C PHE A 192 -1.63 -9.06 0.73
N ASN A 193 -1.35 -8.93 2.04
CA ASN A 193 -1.47 -7.66 2.76
C ASN A 193 -0.47 -6.61 2.24
N TYR A 194 0.78 -6.99 1.96
CA TYR A 194 1.74 -6.09 1.31
C TYR A 194 1.28 -5.67 -0.09
N GLY A 195 0.75 -6.62 -0.86
CA GLY A 195 0.14 -6.34 -2.16
C GLY A 195 -0.91 -5.25 -2.06
N LYS A 196 -1.86 -5.42 -1.13
CA LYS A 196 -2.93 -4.45 -0.86
C LYS A 196 -2.43 -3.07 -0.47
N TRP A 197 -1.41 -2.99 0.37
CA TRP A 197 -0.85 -1.69 0.77
C TRP A 197 -0.13 -1.00 -0.39
N LYS A 198 0.64 -1.74 -1.18
CA LYS A 198 1.34 -1.21 -2.37
C LYS A 198 0.37 -0.73 -3.44
N ILE A 199 -0.63 -1.52 -3.81
CA ILE A 199 -1.61 -1.12 -4.84
C ILE A 199 -2.43 0.09 -4.39
N LYS A 200 -2.82 0.15 -3.11
CA LYS A 200 -3.56 1.28 -2.56
C LYS A 200 -2.73 2.56 -2.59
N TYR A 201 -1.46 2.47 -2.19
CA TYR A 201 -0.54 3.61 -2.31
C TYR A 201 -0.40 4.08 -3.76
N PHE A 202 -0.18 3.14 -4.69
CA PHE A 202 0.00 3.41 -6.11
C PHE A 202 -1.23 4.08 -6.73
N THR A 203 -2.42 3.53 -6.48
CA THR A 203 -3.69 4.07 -7.00
C THR A 203 -4.02 5.44 -6.40
N ASN A 204 -3.79 5.66 -5.10
CA ASN A 204 -3.95 6.99 -4.50
C ASN A 204 -2.99 8.03 -5.12
N LEU A 205 -1.78 7.62 -5.50
CA LEU A 205 -0.83 8.51 -6.16
C LEU A 205 -1.28 8.82 -7.60
N LEU A 206 -1.79 7.82 -8.34
CA LEU A 206 -2.40 8.04 -9.66
C LEU A 206 -3.54 9.05 -9.58
N GLU A 207 -4.39 8.97 -8.56
CA GLU A 207 -5.50 9.91 -8.33
C GLU A 207 -5.04 11.36 -8.13
N VAL A 208 -3.95 11.57 -7.40
CA VAL A 208 -3.34 12.91 -7.27
C VAL A 208 -2.89 13.44 -8.62
N TYR A 209 -2.18 12.63 -9.42
CA TYR A 209 -1.75 13.01 -10.76
C TYR A 209 -2.92 13.25 -11.70
N GLY A 210 -3.99 12.44 -11.60
CA GLY A 210 -5.21 12.61 -12.37
C GLY A 210 -5.89 13.94 -12.12
N VAL A 211 -6.01 14.35 -10.85
CA VAL A 211 -6.55 15.68 -10.51
C VAL A 211 -5.67 16.80 -11.04
N LEU A 212 -4.35 16.66 -10.98
CA LEU A 212 -3.41 17.66 -11.50
C LEU A 212 -3.43 17.79 -13.03
N ALA A 213 -3.79 16.72 -13.73
CA ALA A 213 -4.01 16.69 -15.17
C ALA A 213 -5.44 17.07 -15.59
N ASP A 214 -6.29 17.55 -14.67
CA ASP A 214 -7.73 17.83 -14.88
C ASP A 214 -8.54 16.62 -15.39
N CYS A 215 -8.08 15.39 -15.09
CA CYS A 215 -8.78 14.16 -15.44
C CYS A 215 -9.98 13.97 -14.51
N LYS A 216 -11.15 14.42 -14.97
CA LYS A 216 -12.39 14.30 -14.20
C LYS A 216 -12.86 12.86 -14.18
N GLY A 217 -13.25 12.38 -13.00
CA GLY A 217 -13.98 11.12 -12.87
C GLY A 217 -15.29 11.20 -13.65
N GLY A 218 -15.55 10.22 -14.52
CA GLY A 218 -16.85 10.06 -15.17
C GLY A 218 -17.89 9.46 -14.22
N GLY A 219 -19.13 9.27 -14.68
CA GLY A 219 -20.04 8.36 -13.98
C GLY A 219 -19.57 6.92 -14.14
N TRP A 220 -19.63 6.10 -13.08
CA TRP A 220 -19.23 4.69 -13.16
C TRP A 220 -20.00 3.96 -14.26
N ALA A 221 -19.25 3.42 -15.24
CA ALA A 221 -19.80 2.47 -16.19
C ALA A 221 -20.38 1.27 -15.42
N ARG A 222 -21.54 0.76 -15.84
CA ARG A 222 -22.22 -0.42 -15.28
C ARG A 222 -21.49 -1.73 -15.63
N ASN A 223 -20.16 -1.77 -15.50
CA ASN A 223 -19.39 -2.94 -15.88
C ASN A 223 -19.63 -4.09 -14.88
N GLU A 224 -19.97 -5.26 -15.41
CA GLU A 224 -20.18 -6.52 -14.69
C GLU A 224 -18.87 -7.22 -14.29
N ILE A 225 -17.72 -6.72 -14.72
CA ILE A 225 -16.42 -7.36 -14.43
C ILE A 225 -15.98 -6.99 -13.01
N ASP A 226 -15.83 -8.03 -12.19
CA ASP A 226 -15.40 -7.91 -10.81
C ASP A 226 -13.88 -7.73 -10.69
N THR A 227 -13.46 -6.60 -10.09
CA THR A 227 -12.05 -6.31 -9.77
C THR A 227 -11.78 -6.34 -8.26
N SER A 228 -12.62 -7.05 -7.51
CA SER A 228 -12.52 -7.25 -6.05
C SER A 228 -11.63 -8.45 -5.69
N HIS A 229 -10.60 -8.72 -6.50
CA HIS A 229 -9.68 -9.83 -6.27
C HIS A 229 -8.26 -9.45 -6.71
N VAL A 230 -7.27 -10.09 -6.09
CA VAL A 230 -5.87 -10.11 -6.53
C VAL A 230 -5.47 -11.55 -6.83
N PHE A 231 -4.60 -11.72 -7.82
CA PHE A 231 -3.98 -13.00 -8.12
C PHE A 231 -2.52 -12.97 -7.67
N LEU A 232 -2.14 -13.88 -6.77
CA LEU A 232 -0.77 -14.10 -6.35
C LEU A 232 -0.22 -15.29 -7.13
N ILE A 233 0.84 -15.05 -7.90
CA ILE A 233 1.49 -16.09 -8.70
C ILE A 233 2.79 -16.45 -8.02
N ASN A 234 2.91 -17.70 -7.56
CA ASN A 234 4.12 -18.16 -6.89
C ASN A 234 5.26 -18.28 -7.91
N LYS A 235 6.41 -17.65 -7.65
CA LYS A 235 7.53 -17.67 -8.61
C LYS A 235 8.22 -19.01 -8.72
N ALA A 236 8.16 -19.84 -7.67
CA ALA A 236 8.79 -21.15 -7.65
C ALA A 236 7.92 -22.24 -8.29
N THR A 237 6.61 -22.23 -8.04
CA THR A 237 5.69 -23.27 -8.54
C THR A 237 4.93 -22.86 -9.80
N GLY A 238 4.71 -21.55 -10.01
CA GLY A 238 3.85 -21.02 -11.07
C GLY A 238 2.35 -21.15 -10.79
N GLU A 239 1.98 -21.59 -9.58
CA GLU A 239 0.59 -21.69 -9.12
C GLU A 239 -0.03 -20.31 -8.93
N ILE A 240 -1.34 -20.22 -9.14
CA ILE A 240 -2.10 -18.97 -9.05
C ILE A 240 -3.13 -19.05 -7.93
N GLU A 241 -2.87 -18.30 -6.87
CA GLU A 241 -3.80 -18.12 -5.76
C GLU A 241 -4.62 -16.85 -5.96
N ARG A 242 -5.91 -16.91 -5.66
CA ARG A 242 -6.81 -15.76 -5.72
C ARG A 242 -7.24 -15.36 -4.32
N SER A 243 -7.06 -14.09 -3.98
CA SER A 243 -7.47 -13.55 -2.69
C SER A 243 -8.51 -12.42 -2.88
N PRO A 244 -9.59 -12.38 -2.09
CA PRO A 244 -10.63 -11.37 -2.22
C PRO A 244 -10.18 -10.01 -1.68
N LEU A 245 -10.61 -8.93 -2.32
CA LEU A 245 -10.43 -7.56 -1.87
C LEU A 245 -11.75 -7.03 -1.32
N ILE A 246 -11.68 -6.32 -0.20
CA ILE A 246 -12.85 -5.65 0.40
C ILE A 246 -13.38 -4.56 -0.55
N LEU A 247 -12.47 -3.88 -1.26
CA LEU A 247 -12.80 -2.86 -2.23
C LEU A 247 -12.20 -3.23 -3.59
N PRO A 248 -12.95 -3.06 -4.69
CA PRO A 248 -12.43 -3.33 -6.02
C PRO A 248 -11.30 -2.36 -6.37
N THR A 249 -10.34 -2.81 -7.19
CA THR A 249 -9.28 -1.94 -7.71
C THR A 249 -9.83 -1.07 -8.83
N ARG A 250 -10.58 -0.03 -8.45
CA ARG A 250 -11.19 0.94 -9.36
C ARG A 250 -10.55 2.31 -9.14
N ILE A 251 -10.18 2.97 -10.23
CA ILE A 251 -9.52 4.27 -10.19
C ILE A 251 -10.51 5.29 -10.76
N ASN A 252 -10.91 6.27 -9.93
CA ASN A 252 -11.94 7.25 -10.27
C ASN A 252 -11.42 8.39 -11.15
N LEU A 253 -10.83 8.02 -12.29
CA LEU A 253 -10.29 8.95 -13.29
C LEU A 253 -10.75 8.53 -14.69
N CYS A 254 -10.85 9.51 -15.59
CA CYS A 254 -10.97 9.29 -17.03
C CYS A 254 -9.65 9.73 -17.69
N PRO A 255 -8.65 8.84 -17.84
CA PRO A 255 -7.35 9.22 -18.34
C PRO A 255 -7.40 9.57 -19.83
N ASP A 256 -6.68 10.62 -20.21
CA ASP A 256 -6.41 11.08 -21.58
C ASP A 256 -4.90 11.09 -21.86
N SER A 257 -4.47 11.65 -22.99
CA SER A 257 -3.04 11.78 -23.31
C SER A 257 -2.28 12.57 -22.24
N ASP A 258 -2.86 13.68 -21.78
CA ASP A 258 -2.22 14.60 -20.85
C ASP A 258 -2.00 13.93 -19.49
N PHE A 259 -2.92 13.06 -19.06
CA PHE A 259 -2.72 12.19 -17.92
C PHE A 259 -1.47 11.32 -18.05
N TYR A 260 -1.36 10.57 -19.14
CA TYR A 260 -0.23 9.65 -19.33
C TYR A 260 1.10 10.40 -19.48
N ASP A 261 1.09 11.56 -20.15
CA ASP A 261 2.25 12.44 -20.27
C ASP A 261 2.68 13.00 -18.90
N SER A 262 1.74 13.16 -17.96
CA SER A 262 2.04 13.57 -16.59
C SER A 262 2.75 12.48 -15.76
N LEU A 263 2.64 11.20 -16.15
CA LEU A 263 3.25 10.06 -15.45
C LEU A 263 4.75 9.93 -15.82
N ASN A 264 5.52 10.92 -15.41
CA ASN A 264 6.94 11.07 -15.73
C ASN A 264 7.88 10.34 -14.74
N GLU A 265 9.17 10.65 -14.80
CA GLU A 265 10.19 10.09 -13.90
C GLU A 265 9.95 10.41 -12.42
N GLU A 266 9.36 11.58 -12.10
CA GLU A 266 8.97 11.91 -10.72
C GLU A 266 7.88 10.95 -10.22
N PHE A 267 6.87 10.65 -11.04
CA PHE A 267 5.84 9.67 -10.69
C PHE A 267 6.44 8.29 -10.43
N SER A 268 7.34 7.84 -11.32
CA SER A 268 8.08 6.58 -11.14
C SER A 268 8.87 6.56 -9.82
N THR A 269 9.50 7.68 -9.48
CA THR A 269 10.27 7.85 -8.24
C THR A 269 9.36 7.77 -7.00
N TYR A 270 8.25 8.51 -6.99
CA TYR A 270 7.33 8.58 -5.85
C TYR A 270 6.54 7.29 -5.67
N SER A 271 6.16 6.62 -6.77
CA SER A 271 5.51 5.31 -6.71
C SER A 271 6.42 4.27 -6.05
N ASN A 272 7.73 4.31 -6.32
CA ASN A 272 8.69 3.36 -5.75
C ASN A 272 9.04 3.62 -4.27
N MET A 273 8.71 4.80 -3.72
CA MET A 273 9.05 5.14 -2.33
C MET A 273 8.42 4.18 -1.31
N ILE A 274 7.26 3.59 -1.63
CA ILE A 274 6.57 2.61 -0.76
C ILE A 274 7.44 1.40 -0.41
N THR A 275 8.42 1.07 -1.25
CA THR A 275 9.31 -0.09 -1.07
C THR A 275 10.46 0.24 -0.12
N ASN A 276 10.93 1.48 -0.12
CA ASN A 276 12.23 1.85 0.48
C ASN A 276 12.11 2.80 1.68
N HIS A 277 10.95 3.43 1.89
CA HIS A 277 10.77 4.46 2.91
C HIS A 277 9.76 4.04 3.98
N ASN A 278 10.08 4.32 5.24
CA ASN A 278 9.19 4.01 6.38
C ASN A 278 9.39 4.96 7.57
N ASP A 279 9.89 6.18 7.35
CA ASP A 279 9.98 7.18 8.40
C ASP A 279 8.62 7.86 8.68
N LYS A 280 8.57 8.66 9.76
CA LYS A 280 7.36 9.35 10.22
C LYS A 280 6.79 10.33 9.19
N LEU A 281 7.64 11.05 8.46
CA LEU A 281 7.19 12.01 7.46
C LEU A 281 6.61 11.28 6.24
N PHE A 282 7.23 10.18 5.80
CA PHE A 282 6.64 9.34 4.76
C PHE A 282 5.31 8.71 5.20
N ALA A 283 5.17 8.31 6.47
CA ALA A 283 3.88 7.85 7.01
C ALA A 283 2.79 8.94 6.95
N ARG A 284 3.16 10.22 7.16
CA ARG A 284 2.26 11.37 6.96
C ARG A 284 1.87 11.55 5.50
N LEU A 285 2.81 11.45 4.56
CA LEU A 285 2.52 11.52 3.12
C LEU A 285 1.58 10.39 2.67
N LYS A 286 1.79 9.16 3.14
CA LYS A 286 0.87 8.02 2.90
C LYS A 286 -0.53 8.30 3.45
N SER A 287 -0.60 8.91 4.64
CA SER A 287 -1.88 9.29 5.26
C SER A 287 -2.59 10.36 4.45
N ALA A 288 -1.85 11.37 3.97
CA ALA A 288 -2.37 12.43 3.11
C ALA A 288 -2.95 11.85 1.80
N LEU A 289 -2.23 10.96 1.12
CA LEU A 289 -2.72 10.23 -0.04
C LEU A 289 -4.02 9.46 0.26
N ASN A 290 -4.08 8.78 1.39
CA ASN A 290 -5.28 8.02 1.78
C ASN A 290 -6.48 8.93 2.07
N PHE A 291 -6.30 10.07 2.74
CA PHE A 291 -7.40 11.02 2.96
C PHE A 291 -7.83 11.71 1.66
N PHE A 292 -6.89 12.04 0.78
CA PHE A 292 -7.16 12.59 -0.54
C PHE A 292 -8.00 11.63 -1.38
N SER A 293 -7.57 10.37 -1.49
CA SER A 293 -8.30 9.34 -2.24
C SER A 293 -9.69 9.09 -1.67
N ARG A 294 -9.83 9.06 -0.34
CA ARG A 294 -11.15 8.93 0.32
C ARG A 294 -12.07 10.10 0.00
N ALA A 295 -11.53 11.31 -0.14
CA ALA A 295 -12.30 12.48 -0.52
C ALA A 295 -12.80 12.36 -1.97
N LEU A 296 -11.89 12.01 -2.89
CA LEU A 296 -12.16 11.86 -4.31
C LEU A 296 -13.17 10.75 -4.62
N ASN A 297 -13.09 9.64 -3.89
CA ASN A 297 -13.94 8.47 -4.07
C ASN A 297 -15.22 8.49 -3.22
N GLY A 298 -15.37 9.48 -2.35
CA GLY A 298 -16.53 9.62 -1.47
C GLY A 298 -17.75 10.18 -2.19
N THR A 299 -18.95 9.72 -1.80
CA THR A 299 -20.22 10.26 -2.31
C THR A 299 -20.65 11.54 -1.59
N ASP A 300 -20.24 11.69 -0.33
CA ASP A 300 -20.53 12.86 0.49
C ASP A 300 -19.48 13.95 0.26
N ARG A 301 -19.90 15.04 -0.40
CA ARG A 301 -19.05 16.19 -0.74
C ARG A 301 -18.53 16.95 0.48
N VAL A 302 -19.28 16.96 1.57
CA VAL A 302 -18.91 17.64 2.82
C VAL A 302 -17.82 16.85 3.53
N LEU A 303 -17.98 15.53 3.62
CA LEU A 303 -16.92 14.63 4.09
C LEU A 303 -15.70 14.63 3.16
N GLY A 304 -15.92 14.76 1.85
CA GLY A 304 -14.87 14.94 0.86
C GLY A 304 -14.05 16.20 1.11
N PHE A 305 -14.72 17.35 1.26
CA PHE A 305 -14.10 18.62 1.63
C PHE A 305 -13.27 18.49 2.93
N ILE A 306 -13.85 17.94 4.00
CA ILE A 306 -13.12 17.70 5.27
C ILE A 306 -11.89 16.82 5.02
N SER A 307 -12.03 15.76 4.23
CA SER A 307 -10.96 14.79 3.97
C SER A 307 -9.80 15.41 3.17
N TYR A 308 -10.07 16.30 2.20
CA TYR A 308 -9.00 17.07 1.54
C TYR A 308 -8.25 17.98 2.52
N VAL A 309 -8.96 18.64 3.45
CA VAL A 309 -8.32 19.47 4.48
C VAL A 309 -7.46 18.61 5.41
N ILE A 310 -7.96 17.44 5.85
CA ILE A 310 -7.19 16.50 6.66
C ILE A 310 -5.95 16.00 5.91
N ALA A 311 -6.04 15.78 4.59
CA ALA A 311 -4.89 15.38 3.78
C ALA A 311 -3.77 16.44 3.84
N ILE A 312 -4.13 17.72 3.77
CA ILE A 312 -3.19 18.84 3.93
C ILE A 312 -2.64 18.90 5.36
N GLU A 313 -3.50 18.83 6.38
CA GLU A 313 -3.11 18.86 7.79
C GLU A 313 -2.14 17.72 8.13
N ALA A 314 -2.36 16.52 7.59
CA ALA A 314 -1.54 15.34 7.85
C ALA A 314 -0.06 15.57 7.51
N ILE A 315 0.25 16.39 6.50
CA ILE A 315 1.62 16.68 6.06
C ILE A 315 2.33 17.58 7.08
N PHE A 316 1.67 18.64 7.52
CA PHE A 316 2.32 19.74 8.25
C PHE A 316 2.04 19.75 9.77
N SER A 317 1.27 18.79 10.29
CA SER A 317 1.00 18.70 11.73
C SER A 317 2.20 18.16 12.51
N ARG A 318 3.09 19.04 12.97
CA ARG A 318 4.24 18.69 13.84
C ARG A 318 3.87 18.69 15.33
N ASP A 319 3.24 19.77 15.80
CA ASP A 319 2.99 20.03 17.23
C ASP A 319 1.51 20.31 17.49
N LYS A 320 0.96 19.73 18.57
CA LYS A 320 -0.45 19.92 18.97
C LYS A 320 -0.80 21.37 19.37
N ASN A 321 0.22 22.20 19.66
CA ASN A 321 0.04 23.52 20.27
C ASN A 321 0.32 24.69 19.32
N THR A 322 0.75 24.44 18.09
CA THR A 322 1.04 25.51 17.12
C THR A 322 -0.25 25.97 16.45
N PRO A 323 -0.49 27.28 16.23
CA PRO A 323 -1.65 27.77 15.47
C PRO A 323 -1.63 27.26 14.01
N ILE A 324 -2.19 26.08 13.80
CA ILE A 324 -2.16 25.28 12.56
C ILE A 324 -2.59 26.13 11.35
N ARG A 325 -3.62 26.96 11.51
CA ARG A 325 -4.27 27.68 10.41
C ARG A 325 -3.37 28.68 9.67
N ILE A 326 -2.69 29.57 10.38
CA ILE A 326 -1.89 30.63 9.74
C ILE A 326 -0.64 30.01 9.12
N THR A 327 0.00 29.12 9.88
CA THR A 327 1.20 28.41 9.46
C THR A 327 0.97 27.55 8.22
N LEU A 328 -0.17 26.86 8.13
CA LEU A 328 -0.52 26.05 6.95
C LEU A 328 -0.69 26.88 5.69
N ALA A 329 -1.46 27.97 5.76
CA ALA A 329 -1.67 28.84 4.61
C ALA A 329 -0.36 29.43 4.10
N GLU A 330 0.56 29.82 5.01
CA GLU A 330 1.89 30.29 4.64
C GLU A 330 2.74 29.19 3.99
N TYR A 331 2.83 28.02 4.60
CA TYR A 331 3.64 26.92 4.08
C TYR A 331 3.19 26.46 2.70
N ILE A 332 1.89 26.28 2.49
CA ILE A 332 1.38 25.85 1.18
C ILE A 332 1.63 26.92 0.12
N ALA A 333 1.36 28.19 0.42
CA ALA A 333 1.59 29.28 -0.53
C ALA A 333 3.07 29.42 -0.90
N LEU A 334 3.98 29.27 0.07
CA LEU A 334 5.43 29.35 -0.16
C LEU A 334 5.97 28.14 -0.92
N LEU A 335 5.52 26.94 -0.56
CA LEU A 335 6.02 25.67 -1.09
C LEU A 335 5.48 25.35 -2.49
N CYS A 336 4.20 25.67 -2.75
CA CYS A 336 3.48 25.12 -3.91
C CYS A 336 3.17 26.15 -5.00
N TYR A 337 3.38 27.45 -4.75
CA TYR A 337 2.92 28.50 -5.65
C TYR A 337 3.97 29.59 -5.91
N PRO A 338 3.98 30.14 -7.14
CA PRO A 338 4.90 31.22 -7.50
C PRO A 338 4.52 32.50 -6.75
N ARG A 339 5.51 33.38 -6.54
CA ARG A 339 5.38 34.61 -5.74
C ARG A 339 4.15 35.46 -6.07
N LYS A 340 3.77 35.53 -7.35
CA LYS A 340 2.64 36.33 -7.84
C LYS A 340 1.28 35.83 -7.34
N GLU A 341 1.13 34.52 -7.11
CA GLU A 341 -0.13 33.88 -6.71
C GLU A 341 -0.26 33.71 -5.19
N ARG A 342 0.84 33.82 -4.44
CA ARG A 342 0.89 33.48 -3.01
C ARG A 342 -0.14 34.20 -2.16
N VAL A 343 -0.38 35.49 -2.42
CA VAL A 343 -1.33 36.29 -1.63
C VAL A 343 -2.77 35.79 -1.82
N GLU A 344 -3.13 35.44 -3.04
CA GLU A 344 -4.47 34.92 -3.35
C GLU A 344 -4.65 33.53 -2.75
N ILE A 345 -3.69 32.63 -2.99
CA ILE A 345 -3.72 31.27 -2.46
C ILE A 345 -3.75 31.26 -0.92
N TYR A 346 -2.98 32.13 -0.27
CA TYR A 346 -3.02 32.30 1.18
C TYR A 346 -4.44 32.65 1.66
N LYS A 347 -5.13 33.60 0.99
CA LYS A 347 -6.51 33.97 1.32
C LYS A 347 -7.48 32.81 1.09
N THR A 348 -7.33 32.07 -0.01
CA THR A 348 -8.17 30.91 -0.34
C THR A 348 -8.02 29.82 0.72
N ILE A 349 -6.80 29.46 1.08
CA ILE A 349 -6.54 28.46 2.13
C ILE A 349 -7.11 28.94 3.48
N LYS A 350 -6.94 30.22 3.81
CA LYS A 350 -7.51 30.79 5.02
C LYS A 350 -9.05 30.66 5.05
N ARG A 351 -9.73 30.84 3.91
CA ARG A 351 -11.18 30.62 3.73
C ARG A 351 -11.57 29.14 3.85
N ILE A 352 -10.76 28.24 3.29
CA ILE A 352 -10.95 26.78 3.42
C ILE A 352 -10.93 26.39 4.92
N TYR A 353 -9.94 26.86 5.68
CA TYR A 353 -9.85 26.57 7.12
C TYR A 353 -10.97 27.19 7.94
N ASP A 354 -11.39 28.42 7.64
CA ASP A 354 -12.58 29.02 8.26
C ASP A 354 -13.81 28.15 8.04
N THR A 355 -14.01 27.70 6.80
CA THR A 355 -15.16 26.90 6.40
C THR A 355 -15.13 25.54 7.11
N ARG A 356 -13.97 24.86 7.16
CA ARG A 356 -13.80 23.61 7.91
C ARG A 356 -14.03 23.81 9.41
N SER A 357 -13.53 24.89 9.99
CA SER A 357 -13.73 25.21 11.41
C SER A 357 -15.21 25.45 11.73
N ALA A 358 -15.89 26.28 10.93
CA ALA A 358 -17.31 26.53 11.06
C ALA A 358 -18.12 25.24 10.89
N LEU A 359 -17.86 24.44 9.86
CA LEU A 359 -18.53 23.17 9.63
C LEU A 359 -18.44 22.23 10.85
N VAL A 360 -17.24 22.06 11.42
CA VAL A 360 -17.01 21.15 12.56
C VAL A 360 -17.63 21.68 13.86
N HIS A 361 -17.63 23.00 14.08
CA HIS A 361 -18.08 23.59 15.36
C HIS A 361 -19.52 24.07 15.35
N THR A 362 -20.06 24.48 14.21
CA THR A 362 -21.41 25.05 14.09
C THR A 362 -22.34 24.18 13.25
N GLY A 363 -21.83 23.12 12.60
CA GLY A 363 -22.64 22.23 11.77
C GLY A 363 -23.13 22.86 10.47
N LYS A 364 -22.56 24.01 10.03
CA LYS A 364 -22.97 24.67 8.79
C LYS A 364 -22.53 23.85 7.57
N VAL A 365 -23.47 23.19 6.91
CA VAL A 365 -23.22 22.19 5.85
C VAL A 365 -23.12 22.80 4.44
N ASP A 366 -23.52 24.06 4.25
CA ASP A 366 -23.53 24.69 2.92
C ASP A 366 -22.11 25.15 2.51
N ILE A 367 -21.47 24.33 1.68
CA ILE A 367 -20.12 24.55 1.15
C ILE A 367 -20.21 24.75 -0.36
N ASP A 368 -19.68 25.88 -0.81
CA ASP A 368 -19.55 26.24 -2.22
C ASP A 368 -18.78 25.16 -3.01
N VAL A 369 -19.37 24.66 -4.09
CA VAL A 369 -18.78 23.63 -4.96
C VAL A 369 -17.43 24.08 -5.51
N GLU A 370 -17.29 25.37 -5.83
CA GLU A 370 -16.01 25.91 -6.33
C GLU A 370 -14.95 25.88 -5.23
N LEU A 371 -15.33 26.11 -3.97
CA LEU A 371 -14.40 26.00 -2.84
C LEU A 371 -13.93 24.54 -2.65
N ILE A 372 -14.81 23.55 -2.85
CA ILE A 372 -14.44 22.14 -2.81
C ILE A 372 -13.43 21.82 -3.92
N ARG A 373 -13.71 22.24 -5.15
CA ARG A 373 -12.82 22.04 -6.30
C ARG A 373 -11.45 22.71 -6.11
N GLN A 374 -11.43 23.92 -5.55
CA GLN A 374 -10.19 24.60 -5.19
C GLN A 374 -9.43 23.85 -4.10
N THR A 375 -10.14 23.32 -3.09
CA THR A 375 -9.53 22.54 -2.00
C THR A 375 -8.90 21.25 -2.52
N GLU A 376 -9.58 20.55 -3.43
CA GLU A 376 -9.06 19.36 -4.11
C GLU A 376 -7.76 19.67 -4.87
N MET A 377 -7.77 20.68 -5.73
CA MET A 377 -6.57 21.07 -6.50
C MET A 377 -5.42 21.51 -5.59
N ILE A 378 -5.71 22.29 -4.54
CA ILE A 378 -4.72 22.72 -3.55
C ILE A 378 -4.14 21.49 -2.82
N ALA A 379 -4.97 20.54 -2.41
CA ALA A 379 -4.53 19.32 -1.72
C ALA A 379 -3.63 18.46 -2.62
N ALA A 380 -4.02 18.25 -3.88
CA ALA A 380 -3.23 17.50 -4.86
C ALA A 380 -1.84 18.14 -5.08
N LYS A 381 -1.80 19.47 -5.32
CA LYS A 381 -0.55 20.23 -5.45
C LYS A 381 0.30 20.15 -4.20
N THR A 382 -0.32 20.29 -3.02
CA THR A 382 0.38 20.22 -1.73
C THR A 382 1.04 18.87 -1.53
N ILE A 383 0.32 17.77 -1.81
CA ILE A 383 0.86 16.42 -1.71
C ILE A 383 2.06 16.25 -2.65
N LEU A 384 1.93 16.65 -3.93
CA LEU A 384 3.01 16.52 -4.91
C LEU A 384 4.26 17.32 -4.51
N HIS A 385 4.10 18.58 -4.12
CA HIS A 385 5.23 19.41 -3.68
C HIS A 385 5.86 18.91 -2.38
N ALA A 386 5.06 18.31 -1.48
CA ALA A 386 5.60 17.66 -0.28
C ALA A 386 6.41 16.40 -0.62
N PHE A 387 5.99 15.60 -1.61
CA PHE A 387 6.79 14.49 -2.15
C PHE A 387 8.10 14.97 -2.78
N ARG A 388 8.05 16.05 -3.58
CA ARG A 388 9.26 16.69 -4.16
C ARG A 388 10.25 17.10 -3.08
N LEU A 389 9.79 17.84 -2.08
CA LEU A 389 10.66 18.29 -0.98
C LEU A 389 11.19 17.10 -0.16
N TYR A 390 10.33 16.11 0.14
CA TYR A 390 10.74 14.88 0.81
C TYR A 390 11.86 14.16 0.03
N HIS A 391 11.71 14.03 -1.29
CA HIS A 391 12.71 13.41 -2.15
C HIS A 391 14.04 14.17 -2.12
N GLN A 392 13.99 15.50 -2.30
CA GLN A 392 15.17 16.37 -2.27
C GLN A 392 15.94 16.27 -0.95
N LEU A 393 15.22 16.23 0.17
CA LEU A 393 15.82 16.13 1.51
C LEU A 393 16.26 14.69 1.85
N SER A 394 15.71 13.67 1.20
CA SER A 394 16.09 12.27 1.46
C SER A 394 17.56 11.99 1.12
N SER A 395 18.14 12.74 0.19
CA SER A 395 19.44 12.44 -0.41
C SER A 395 20.66 12.91 0.41
N SER A 396 20.53 13.85 1.36
CA SER A 396 21.65 14.26 2.23
C SER A 396 21.22 15.18 3.39
N GLY A 397 21.87 15.06 4.55
CA GLY A 397 21.73 15.98 5.69
C GLY A 397 21.83 15.31 7.06
N GLN A 398 22.13 16.10 8.10
CA GLN A 398 22.12 15.65 9.49
C GLN A 398 20.72 15.77 10.10
N GLY A 399 20.39 14.88 11.04
CA GLY A 399 19.10 14.87 11.73
C GLY A 399 18.01 14.06 11.04
N SER A 400 16.83 14.00 11.65
CA SER A 400 15.69 13.29 11.08
C SER A 400 15.21 14.00 9.81
N ILE A 401 14.66 13.25 8.84
CA ILE A 401 14.06 13.84 7.64
C ILE A 401 12.87 14.75 7.97
N GLU A 402 12.15 14.43 9.05
CA GLU A 402 11.04 15.24 9.55
C GLU A 402 11.54 16.61 9.99
N ASP A 403 12.60 16.67 10.80
CA ASP A 403 13.16 17.95 11.27
C ASP A 403 13.66 18.80 10.10
N ARG A 404 14.40 18.19 9.17
CA ARG A 404 14.89 18.88 7.96
C ARG A 404 13.76 19.43 7.10
N PHE A 405 12.65 18.71 6.99
CA PHE A 405 11.48 19.17 6.25
C PHE A 405 10.86 20.42 6.88
N PHE A 406 10.64 20.42 8.21
CA PHE A 406 10.06 21.58 8.89
C PHE A 406 11.04 22.75 9.01
N ASP A 407 12.33 22.48 9.15
CA ASP A 407 13.36 23.53 9.13
C ASP A 407 13.39 24.21 7.75
N HIS A 408 13.30 23.44 6.65
CA HIS A 408 13.19 24.03 5.31
C HIS A 408 11.96 24.95 5.17
N LEU A 409 10.80 24.52 5.67
CA LEU A 409 9.59 25.35 5.66
C LEU A 409 9.71 26.63 6.51
N ARG A 410 10.38 26.54 7.66
CA ARG A 410 10.71 27.70 8.49
C ARG A 410 11.66 28.65 7.74
N ASP A 411 12.67 28.12 7.08
CA ASP A 411 13.67 28.92 6.38
C ASP A 411 13.07 29.62 5.15
N LEU A 412 12.13 28.97 4.44
CA LEU A 412 11.34 29.59 3.37
C LEU A 412 10.53 30.78 3.90
N ARG A 413 9.95 30.63 5.09
CA ARG A 413 9.17 31.69 5.74
C ARG A 413 10.06 32.88 6.14
N LEU A 414 11.27 32.62 6.60
CA LEU A 414 12.25 33.64 6.98
C LEU A 414 12.95 34.28 5.76
N GLY A 415 12.75 33.74 4.55
CA GLY A 415 13.42 34.21 3.33
C GLY A 415 14.90 33.81 3.26
N VAL A 416 15.31 32.80 4.02
CA VAL A 416 16.68 32.26 4.04
C VAL A 416 16.90 31.28 2.90
N SER A 417 15.84 30.58 2.48
CA SER A 417 15.83 29.70 1.30
C SER A 417 14.91 30.24 0.20
N THR A 418 15.26 29.96 -1.06
CA THR A 418 14.42 30.29 -2.22
C THR A 418 13.55 29.08 -2.58
N SER A 419 12.27 29.32 -2.86
CA SER A 419 11.39 28.31 -3.47
C SER A 419 11.94 27.93 -4.85
N SER A 420 12.18 26.64 -5.07
CA SER A 420 12.54 26.08 -6.38
C SER A 420 11.38 26.10 -7.37
#